data_AF-A0A072P7Z0-F1
#
_entry.id   AF-A0A072P7Z0-F1
#
_cell.length_a   1.000
_cell.length_b   1.000
_cell.length_c   1.000
_cell.angle_alpha   90.00
_cell.angle_beta   90.00
_cell.angle_gamma   90.00
#
_symmetry.space_group_name_H-M   'P 1'
#
loop_
_entity.id
_entity.type
_entity.pdbx_description
1 polymer ?
#
loop_
_entity_poly.entity_id
_entity_poly.type
_entity_poly.pdbx_seq_one_letter_code
_entity_poly.pdbx_strand_id
1 'polypeptide(L)'
;MGYVTEKTTWPTAVQVDQSVKSLIDLFYSLADDKASTSGPRIAEEVFTKDGTMMAAAGASKGTEGAPTSKASNGQQTSFLN
;
A
#
# COMPACT_ATOMS: atom_id res chain seq x y z
N MET A 1 -15.47 0.25 7.61
CA MET A 1 -15.33 -0.69 6.48
C MET A 1 -15.54 0.14 5.23
N GLY A 2 -14.54 0.24 4.38
CA GLY A 2 -14.75 0.85 3.06
C GLY A 2 -15.63 -0.09 2.26
N TYR A 3 -16.39 0.45 1.32
CA TYR A 3 -17.18 -0.35 0.39
C TYR A 3 -16.40 -0.61 -0.91
N VAL A 4 -15.08 -0.46 -0.86
CA VAL A 4 -14.21 -0.34 -2.04
C VAL A 4 -14.15 -1.67 -2.80
N THR A 5 -14.30 -2.78 -2.08
CA THR A 5 -14.30 -4.14 -2.66
C THR A 5 -15.68 -4.80 -2.73
N GLU A 6 -16.76 -4.09 -2.41
CA GLU A 6 -18.12 -4.68 -2.30
C GLU A 6 -18.60 -5.30 -3.63
N LYS A 7 -18.25 -4.67 -4.75
CA LYS A 7 -18.62 -5.12 -6.10
C LYS A 7 -17.52 -5.95 -6.77
N THR A 8 -16.47 -6.33 -6.04
CA THR A 8 -15.37 -7.11 -6.59
C THR A 8 -15.81 -8.55 -6.83
N THR A 9 -15.72 -9.01 -8.07
CA THR A 9 -15.83 -10.43 -8.40
C THR A 9 -14.54 -11.15 -8.02
N TRP A 10 -14.60 -11.96 -6.97
CA TRP A 10 -13.46 -12.76 -6.52
C TRP A 10 -13.24 -13.99 -7.42
N PRO A 11 -11.99 -14.45 -7.59
CA PRO A 11 -11.71 -15.69 -8.30
C PRO A 11 -12.48 -16.87 -7.68
N THR A 12 -13.05 -17.74 -8.51
CA THR A 12 -13.76 -18.94 -8.07
C THR A 12 -12.85 -20.17 -7.99
N ALA A 13 -11.74 -20.16 -8.72
CA ALA A 13 -10.77 -21.26 -8.74
C ALA A 13 -9.97 -21.37 -7.43
N VAL A 14 -9.88 -20.29 -6.65
CA VAL A 14 -9.17 -20.23 -5.36
C VAL A 14 -10.08 -19.54 -4.36
N GLN A 15 -10.37 -20.21 -3.25
CA GLN A 15 -11.11 -19.59 -2.16
C GLN A 15 -10.21 -18.53 -1.51
N VAL A 16 -10.59 -17.27 -1.65
CA VAL A 16 -9.91 -16.15 -0.98
C VAL A 16 -10.51 -15.98 0.41
N ASP A 17 -9.67 -16.10 1.43
CA ASP A 17 -10.06 -15.95 2.83
C ASP A 17 -10.59 -14.54 3.12
N GLN A 18 -11.53 -14.45 4.06
CA GLN A 18 -12.15 -13.19 4.43
C GLN A 18 -11.14 -12.18 4.99
N SER A 19 -10.12 -12.65 5.71
CA SER A 19 -9.02 -11.81 6.22
C SER A 19 -8.23 -11.16 5.08
N VAL A 20 -7.97 -11.88 4.00
CA VAL A 20 -7.28 -11.35 2.81
C VAL A 20 -8.15 -10.30 2.12
N LYS A 21 -9.46 -10.56 1.96
CA LYS A 21 -10.39 -9.57 1.40
C LYS A 21 -10.44 -8.30 2.22
N SER A 22 -10.50 -8.43 3.55
CA SER A 22 -10.48 -7.29 4.47
C SER A 22 -9.17 -6.51 4.42
N LEU A 23 -8.02 -7.17 4.23
CA LEU A 23 -6.73 -6.50 4.08
C LEU A 23 -6.67 -5.70 2.78
N ILE A 24 -7.18 -6.26 1.68
CA ILE A 24 -7.27 -5.57 0.38
C ILE A 24 -8.21 -4.36 0.47
N ASP A 25 -9.37 -4.51 1.11
CA ASP A 25 -10.31 -3.42 1.32
C ASP A 25 -9.70 -2.28 2.15
N LEU A 26 -8.97 -2.60 3.22
CA LEU A 26 -8.25 -1.64 4.04
C LEU A 26 -7.18 -0.89 3.23
N PHE A 27 -6.39 -1.60 2.43
CA PHE A 27 -5.37 -0.99 1.58
C PHE A 27 -5.98 0.05 0.63
N TYR A 28 -7.02 -0.30 -0.12
CA TYR A 28 -7.63 0.63 -1.07
C TYR A 28 -8.37 1.77 -0.36
N SER A 29 -9.01 1.50 0.79
CA SER A 29 -9.64 2.54 1.60
C SER A 29 -8.63 3.61 2.04
N LEU A 30 -7.46 3.18 2.53
CA LEU A 30 -6.40 4.10 2.94
C LEU A 30 -5.72 4.77 1.75
N ALA A 31 -5.56 4.07 0.62
CA ALA A 31 -4.95 4.65 -0.58
C ALA A 31 -5.82 5.76 -1.20
N ASP A 32 -7.14 5.65 -1.10
CA ASP A 32 -8.07 6.67 -1.56
C ASP A 32 -8.25 7.83 -0.56
N ASP A 33 -8.03 7.57 0.73
CA ASP A 33 -8.11 8.57 1.79
C ASP A 33 -7.01 9.64 1.65
N LYS A 34 -7.45 10.90 1.55
CA LYS A 34 -6.58 12.08 1.39
C LYS A 34 -6.02 12.61 2.71
N ALA A 35 -6.31 11.98 3.84
CA ALA A 35 -5.70 12.32 5.11
C ALA A 35 -4.17 12.16 5.06
N SER A 36 -3.43 13.06 5.72
CA SER A 36 -1.97 12.97 5.82
C SER A 36 -1.49 11.72 6.57
N THR A 37 -2.39 11.09 7.34
CA THR A 37 -2.13 9.85 8.10
C THR A 37 -2.28 8.58 7.27
N SER A 38 -2.82 8.65 6.05
CA SER A 38 -3.09 7.46 5.22
C SER A 38 -1.83 6.65 4.92
N GLY A 39 -0.74 7.32 4.52
CA GLY A 39 0.54 6.68 4.20
C GLY A 39 1.13 5.90 5.39
N PRO A 40 1.30 6.53 6.57
CA PRO A 40 1.74 5.84 7.79
C PRO A 40 0.86 4.62 8.14
N ARG A 41 -0.47 4.77 8.04
CA ARG A 41 -1.39 3.67 8.34
C ARG A 41 -1.28 2.51 7.36
N ILE A 42 -1.03 2.77 6.07
CA ILE A 42 -0.74 1.70 5.10
C ILE A 42 0.50 0.92 5.52
N ALA A 43 1.57 1.63 5.90
CA ALA A 43 2.82 0.99 6.28
C ALA A 43 2.70 0.13 7.54
N GLU A 44 1.91 0.57 8.52
CA GLU A 44 1.74 -0.10 9.82
C GLU A 44 0.65 -1.19 9.84
N GLU A 45 -0.46 -0.97 9.13
CA GLU A 45 -1.65 -1.85 9.21
C GLU A 45 -1.74 -2.84 8.04
N VAL A 46 -1.09 -2.55 6.90
CA VAL A 46 -1.17 -3.40 5.70
C VAL A 46 0.12 -4.18 5.45
N PHE A 47 1.28 -3.53 5.59
CA PHE A 47 2.56 -4.15 5.32
C PHE A 47 3.20 -4.72 6.59
N THR A 48 3.96 -5.80 6.43
CA THR A 48 4.88 -6.24 7.48
C THR A 48 6.08 -5.30 7.54
N LYS A 49 6.82 -5.31 8.66
CA LYS A 49 8.03 -4.49 8.85
C LYS A 49 9.06 -4.64 7.72
N ASP A 50 9.14 -5.82 7.10
CA ASP A 50 10.05 -6.13 5.99
C ASP A 50 9.33 -6.21 4.62
N GLY A 51 8.04 -5.86 4.58
CA GLY A 51 7.23 -5.86 3.38
C GLY A 51 7.78 -4.90 2.33
N THR A 52 7.70 -5.29 1.06
CA THR A 52 8.13 -4.45 -0.06
C THR A 52 6.94 -4.15 -0.94
N MET A 53 6.71 -2.87 -1.23
CA MET A 53 5.73 -2.43 -2.22
C MET A 53 6.47 -2.04 -3.48
N MET A 54 6.06 -2.62 -4.61
CA MET A 54 6.56 -2.27 -5.93
C MET A 54 5.51 -1.39 -6.62
N ALA A 55 5.83 -0.12 -6.83
CA ALA A 55 5.01 0.81 -7.59
C ALA A 55 5.75 1.25 -8.86
N ALA A 56 5.04 1.93 -9.78
CA ALA A 56 5.66 2.48 -10.99
C ALA A 56 6.82 3.45 -10.68
N ALA A 57 6.79 4.10 -9.51
CA ALA A 57 7.83 5.02 -9.03
C ALA A 57 9.04 4.31 -8.38
N GLY A 58 9.01 2.98 -8.24
CA GLY A 58 10.06 2.20 -7.60
C GLY A 58 9.59 1.39 -6.39
N ALA A 59 10.55 0.82 -5.68
CA ALA A 59 10.32 -0.02 -4.50
C ALA A 59 10.34 0.81 -3.21
N SER A 60 9.39 0.56 -2.31
CA SER A 60 9.44 1.01 -0.91
C SER A 60 9.48 -0.20 0.02
N LYS A 61 10.23 -0.11 1.12
CA LYS A 61 10.44 -1.22 2.08
C LYS A 61 10.03 -0.81 3.49
N GLY A 62 9.13 -1.58 4.10
CA GLY A 62 8.83 -1.54 5.53
C GLY A 62 8.11 -0.30 6.04
N THR A 63 8.06 -0.20 7.38
CA THR A 63 7.50 0.94 8.15
C THR A 63 8.45 2.12 8.26
N GLU A 64 9.72 1.93 7.93
CA GLU A 64 10.65 3.04 7.75
C GLU A 64 10.44 3.59 6.35
N GLY A 65 9.94 4.83 6.27
CA GLY A 65 10.03 5.61 5.05
C GLY A 65 11.43 5.45 4.44
N ALA A 66 11.45 5.19 3.14
CA ALA A 66 12.64 4.99 2.32
C ALA A 66 13.87 5.78 2.85
N PRO A 67 14.96 5.12 3.28
CA PRO A 67 16.21 5.83 3.44
C PRO A 67 16.77 6.06 2.04
N THR A 68 16.69 7.33 1.62
CA THR A 68 17.66 8.03 0.75
C THR A 68 18.37 7.17 -0.30
N SER A 69 18.00 7.40 -1.56
CA SER A 69 18.78 7.02 -2.74
C SER A 69 20.29 7.16 -2.53
N LYS A 70 21.00 6.04 -2.66
CA LYS A 70 22.35 5.95 -3.25
C LYS A 70 22.38 4.58 -3.92
N ALA A 71 22.56 4.37 -5.22
CA ALA A 71 22.81 5.14 -6.43
C ALA A 71 22.31 4.22 -7.58
N SER A 72 21.80 4.64 -8.72
CA SER A 72 22.26 5.69 -9.64
C SER A 72 21.08 6.19 -10.49
N ASN A 73 21.24 7.42 -10.97
CA ASN A 73 20.44 8.10 -11.99
C ASN A 73 18.99 8.46 -11.65
N GLY A 74 18.88 9.60 -10.95
CA GLY A 74 18.18 10.75 -11.51
C GLY A 74 16.66 10.67 -11.58
N GLN A 75 15.99 10.89 -10.46
CA GLN A 75 14.99 11.96 -10.31
C GLN A 75 14.46 11.92 -8.87
N GLN A 76 14.88 12.93 -8.11
CA GLN A 76 14.40 13.22 -6.78
C GLN A 76 12.97 13.76 -6.91
N THR A 77 11.96 12.96 -6.59
CA THR A 77 10.56 13.43 -6.54
C THR A 77 10.12 13.55 -5.10
N SER A 78 9.96 14.81 -4.69
CA SER A 78 9.29 15.26 -3.47
C SER A 78 7.87 14.69 -3.43
N PHE A 79 7.51 14.02 -2.33
CA PHE A 79 6.11 13.69 -2.07
C PHE A 79 5.44 14.89 -1.40
N LEU A 80 4.84 15.73 -2.25
CA LEU A 80 3.82 16.74 -1.97
C LEU A 80 4.25 17.95 -1.09
N ASN A 81 3.63 19.08 -1.42
CA ASN A 81 3.89 20.45 -0.97
C ASN A 81 3.53 20.68 0.49
#